data_AF-A0A7X7TU09-F1
#
_entry.id   AF-A0A7X7TU09-F1
#
_cell.length_a   1.000
_cell.length_b   1.000
_cell.length_c   1.000
_cell.angle_alpha   90.00
_cell.angle_beta   90.00
_cell.angle_gamma   90.00
#
_symmetry.space_group_name_H-M   'P 1'
#
loop_
_entity.id
_entity.type
_entity.pdbx_description
1 polymer ?
#
loop_
_entity_poly.entity_id
_entity_poly.type
_entity_poly.pdbx_seq_one_letter_code
_entity_poly.pdbx_strand_id
1 'polypeptide(L)'
;MGKKLNKVIMVIFLLCTIWLFADSPSPLILIHGLNGAPSDMNALETEVSSVYQFTNSLKVGYISNARIGDIATAVANQIETVCNKQAVVITHSMGGLVARQYMLNKQTSSAVKALITIGTPHTGTGLATTTNWANFISADIAAMILPPLLDCQPEKQAIVKFVSSPIQQFSQSIVEFAHKFFNFSDFSISCNWSVSLSDLVGALYSNAVYNNPCIEDMALGSSFISHLNSSTLPATGIEGKSIYYGSIYGTKNDLFTLLQELLGENGAVVSPLLGVIGSCYAGWGAYYVATGGWWNWVRTLNGLAYIAGGAIIFPPIQSNVYNQLLVGSLESDAVVPVGSQKLPRGVVPSGAQYIEPREAPDANHLEETRPTEQVKRSLYYILERAQVPKK
;
A
#
# COMPACT_ATOMS: atom_id res chain seq x y z
N MET A 1 -6.54 -64.89 -18.96
CA MET A 1 -6.13 -64.22 -17.70
C MET A 1 -5.05 -63.14 -17.88
N GLY A 2 -4.04 -63.32 -18.74
CA GLY A 2 -2.89 -62.40 -18.86
C GLY A 2 -3.16 -60.94 -19.29
N LYS A 3 -4.15 -60.67 -20.18
CA LYS A 3 -4.42 -59.29 -20.63
C LYS A 3 -5.05 -58.37 -19.56
N LYS A 4 -5.79 -58.92 -18.59
CA LYS A 4 -6.35 -58.15 -17.45
C LYS A 4 -5.28 -57.87 -16.39
N LEU A 5 -4.39 -58.83 -16.13
CA LEU A 5 -3.29 -58.69 -15.18
C LEU A 5 -2.30 -57.59 -15.63
N ASN A 6 -1.97 -57.53 -16.92
CA ASN A 6 -1.07 -56.48 -17.46
C ASN A 6 -1.66 -55.07 -17.37
N LYS A 7 -2.99 -54.91 -17.53
CA LYS A 7 -3.65 -53.61 -17.35
C LYS A 7 -3.64 -53.15 -15.90
N VAL A 8 -3.86 -54.08 -14.96
CA VAL A 8 -3.81 -53.78 -13.51
C VAL A 8 -2.40 -53.40 -13.07
N ILE A 9 -1.37 -54.13 -13.52
CA ILE A 9 0.03 -53.80 -13.24
C ILE A 9 0.39 -52.42 -13.82
N MET A 10 -0.04 -52.11 -15.04
CA MET A 10 0.24 -50.81 -15.66
C MET A 10 -0.44 -49.65 -14.93
N VAL A 11 -1.68 -49.83 -14.45
CA VAL A 11 -2.38 -48.84 -13.62
C VAL A 11 -1.70 -48.67 -12.27
N ILE A 12 -1.26 -49.75 -11.62
CA ILE A 12 -0.51 -49.67 -10.35
C ILE A 12 0.82 -48.96 -10.57
N PHE A 13 1.54 -49.27 -11.64
CA PHE A 13 2.80 -48.58 -11.98
C PHE A 13 2.55 -47.08 -12.24
N LEU A 14 1.49 -46.74 -12.99
CA LEU A 14 1.12 -45.35 -13.25
C LEU A 14 0.77 -44.62 -11.95
N LEU A 15 -0.05 -45.22 -11.08
CA LEU A 15 -0.41 -44.67 -9.78
C LEU A 15 0.82 -44.53 -8.86
N CYS A 16 1.72 -45.51 -8.84
CA CYS A 16 2.99 -45.42 -8.12
C CYS A 16 3.89 -44.31 -8.68
N THR A 17 3.98 -44.14 -10.00
CA THR A 17 4.74 -43.03 -10.58
C THR A 17 4.11 -41.67 -10.24
N ILE A 18 2.79 -41.54 -10.32
CA ILE A 18 2.08 -40.33 -9.91
C ILE A 18 2.34 -40.02 -8.43
N TRP A 19 2.36 -41.04 -7.57
CA TRP A 19 2.64 -40.88 -6.14
C TRP A 19 4.12 -40.53 -5.86
N LEU A 20 5.05 -41.08 -6.64
CA LEU A 20 6.48 -40.77 -6.55
C LEU A 20 6.83 -39.36 -7.05
N PHE A 21 6.00 -38.78 -7.93
CA PHE A 21 6.17 -37.41 -8.45
C PHE A 21 5.24 -36.39 -7.78
N ALA A 22 4.40 -36.80 -6.82
CA ALA A 22 3.59 -35.85 -6.05
C ALA A 22 4.51 -35.05 -5.13
N ASP A 23 4.57 -33.73 -5.35
CA ASP A 23 5.32 -32.83 -4.49
C ASP A 23 4.79 -32.92 -3.06
N SER A 24 5.66 -33.28 -2.11
CA SER A 24 5.29 -33.29 -0.70
C SER A 24 4.88 -31.88 -0.25
N PRO A 25 3.92 -31.75 0.69
CA PRO A 25 3.55 -30.45 1.25
C PRO A 25 4.77 -29.68 1.77
N SER A 26 4.77 -28.36 1.55
CA SER A 26 5.77 -27.42 2.02
C SER A 26 5.28 -26.71 3.30
N PRO A 27 6.17 -26.14 4.12
CA PRO A 27 5.79 -25.16 5.14
C PRO A 27 5.14 -23.92 4.50
N LEU A 28 4.20 -23.29 5.20
CA LEU A 28 3.65 -21.98 4.87
C LEU A 28 4.31 -20.91 5.74
N ILE A 29 4.83 -19.85 5.14
CA ILE A 29 5.37 -18.69 5.86
C ILE A 29 4.56 -17.46 5.47
N LEU A 30 4.14 -16.70 6.47
CA LEU A 30 3.33 -15.50 6.32
C LEU A 30 4.06 -14.32 6.94
N ILE A 31 4.22 -13.24 6.18
CA ILE A 31 4.95 -12.03 6.60
C ILE A 31 4.03 -10.82 6.44
N HIS A 32 3.71 -10.17 7.57
CA HIS A 32 2.83 -9.00 7.61
C HIS A 32 3.52 -7.73 7.08
N GLY A 33 2.78 -6.62 7.01
CA GLY A 33 3.27 -5.32 6.52
C GLY A 33 3.85 -4.39 7.60
N LEU A 34 4.00 -3.12 7.24
CA LEU A 34 4.39 -2.02 8.13
C LEU A 34 3.41 -1.93 9.32
N ASN A 35 3.93 -1.84 10.54
CA ASN A 35 3.16 -1.72 11.79
C ASN A 35 2.10 -2.82 12.02
N GLY A 36 2.16 -3.92 11.26
CA GLY A 36 1.28 -5.07 11.42
C GLY A 36 1.74 -6.02 12.51
N ALA A 37 0.96 -7.09 12.68
CA ALA A 37 1.25 -8.20 13.58
C ALA A 37 1.02 -9.55 12.89
N PRO A 38 1.59 -10.65 13.42
CA PRO A 38 1.31 -12.00 12.93
C PRO A 38 -0.19 -12.31 12.80
N SER A 39 -1.03 -11.80 13.70
CA SER A 39 -2.48 -12.02 13.69
C SER A 39 -3.19 -11.47 12.46
N ASP A 40 -2.64 -10.46 11.79
CA ASP A 40 -3.26 -9.85 10.60
C ASP A 40 -3.30 -10.84 9.43
N MET A 41 -2.39 -11.83 9.44
CA MET A 41 -2.31 -12.88 8.43
C MET A 41 -3.23 -14.07 8.71
N ASN A 42 -4.01 -14.06 9.80
CA ASN A 42 -4.85 -15.20 10.19
C ASN A 42 -5.92 -15.56 9.15
N ALA A 43 -6.57 -14.55 8.56
CA ALA A 43 -7.62 -14.78 7.56
C ALA A 43 -7.02 -15.40 6.29
N LEU A 44 -5.88 -14.87 5.84
CA LEU A 44 -5.12 -15.41 4.71
C LEU A 44 -4.66 -16.85 4.96
N GLU A 45 -4.10 -17.15 6.14
CA GLU A 45 -3.70 -18.49 6.54
C GLU A 45 -4.86 -19.47 6.52
N THR A 46 -5.99 -19.09 7.13
CA THR A 46 -7.21 -19.90 7.21
C THR A 46 -7.70 -20.23 5.79
N GLU A 47 -7.73 -19.22 4.93
CA GLU A 47 -8.18 -19.33 3.54
C GLU A 47 -7.31 -20.32 2.75
N VAL A 48 -6.00 -20.10 2.66
CA VAL A 48 -5.13 -20.98 1.87
C VAL A 48 -5.02 -22.38 2.46
N SER A 49 -5.03 -22.51 3.79
CA SER A 49 -4.98 -23.79 4.47
C SER A 49 -6.30 -24.56 4.39
N SER A 50 -7.41 -23.93 4.00
CA SER A 50 -8.68 -24.65 3.76
C SER A 50 -8.67 -25.43 2.44
N VAL A 51 -7.87 -24.99 1.46
CA VAL A 51 -7.82 -25.56 0.10
C VAL A 51 -6.53 -26.35 -0.17
N TYR A 52 -5.40 -25.92 0.41
CA TYR A 52 -4.08 -26.49 0.16
C TYR A 52 -3.49 -27.19 1.38
N GLN A 53 -2.59 -28.14 1.12
CA GLN A 53 -1.86 -28.89 2.14
C GLN A 53 -0.51 -28.22 2.42
N PHE A 54 -0.25 -27.94 3.70
CA PHE A 54 1.03 -27.46 4.22
C PHE A 54 1.47 -28.36 5.38
N THR A 55 2.77 -28.54 5.60
CA THR A 55 3.28 -29.34 6.73
C THR A 55 3.06 -28.65 8.07
N ASN A 56 3.20 -27.33 8.08
CA ASN A 56 3.10 -26.43 9.21
C ASN A 56 3.00 -25.00 8.66
N SER A 57 2.60 -24.07 9.51
CA SER A 57 2.54 -22.65 9.20
C SER A 57 3.32 -21.83 10.22
N LEU A 58 4.00 -20.78 9.76
CA LEU A 58 4.66 -19.77 10.57
C LEU A 58 4.20 -18.39 10.14
N LYS A 59 3.69 -17.61 11.08
CA LYS A 59 3.45 -16.17 10.90
C LYS A 59 4.59 -15.43 11.61
N VAL A 60 5.42 -14.75 10.82
CA VAL A 60 6.61 -14.07 11.29
C VAL A 60 6.21 -12.76 11.98
N GLY A 61 6.81 -12.49 13.13
CA GLY A 61 6.62 -11.21 13.84
C GLY A 61 7.88 -10.36 13.81
N TYR A 62 7.73 -9.07 13.55
CA TYR A 62 8.82 -8.09 13.70
C TYR A 62 8.28 -6.70 14.02
N ILE A 63 9.13 -5.87 14.62
CA ILE A 63 8.82 -4.46 14.88
C ILE A 63 9.27 -3.64 13.67
N SER A 64 8.40 -2.74 13.21
CA SER A 64 8.69 -1.86 12.09
C SER A 64 9.37 -0.57 12.55
N ASN A 65 10.58 -0.66 13.14
CA ASN A 65 11.33 0.52 13.62
C ASN A 65 12.82 0.48 13.24
N ALA A 66 13.21 -0.44 12.36
CA ALA A 66 14.58 -0.65 11.90
C ALA A 66 14.60 -0.66 10.36
N ARG A 67 15.80 -0.67 9.75
CA ARG A 67 15.93 -0.81 8.29
C ARG A 67 15.37 -2.16 7.84
N ILE A 68 14.84 -2.24 6.62
CA ILE A 68 14.29 -3.49 6.07
C ILE A 68 15.37 -4.59 6.01
N GLY A 69 16.65 -4.22 5.80
CA GLY A 69 17.79 -5.14 5.90
C GLY A 69 17.92 -5.84 7.25
N ASP A 70 17.78 -5.08 8.34
CA ASP A 70 17.88 -5.60 9.70
C ASP A 70 16.65 -6.45 10.04
N ILE A 71 15.46 -5.99 9.64
CA ILE A 71 14.21 -6.75 9.77
C ILE A 71 14.32 -8.10 9.06
N ALA A 72 14.81 -8.12 7.81
CA ALA A 72 14.98 -9.34 7.03
C ALA A 72 15.95 -10.33 7.71
N THR A 73 16.98 -9.82 8.40
CA THR A 73 17.89 -10.66 9.19
C THR A 73 17.19 -11.26 10.41
N ALA A 74 16.37 -10.50 11.12
CA ALA A 74 15.58 -11.01 12.24
C ALA A 74 14.51 -12.02 11.80
N VAL A 75 13.90 -11.81 10.62
CA VAL A 75 12.95 -12.74 10.00
C VAL A 75 13.64 -14.05 9.60
N ALA A 76 14.87 -13.98 9.05
CA ALA A 76 15.62 -15.16 8.65
C ALA A 76 15.79 -16.16 9.81
N ASN A 77 16.18 -15.66 10.98
CA ASN A 77 16.37 -16.47 12.18
C ASN A 77 15.07 -17.21 12.58
N GLN A 78 13.90 -16.59 12.41
CA GLN A 78 12.62 -17.25 12.71
C GLN A 78 12.29 -18.35 11.69
N ILE A 79 12.48 -18.05 10.40
CA ILE A 79 12.18 -18.98 9.30
C ILE A 79 13.06 -20.24 9.40
N GLU A 80 14.35 -20.06 9.68
CA GLU A 80 15.31 -21.17 9.78
C GLU A 80 15.00 -22.14 10.91
N THR A 81 14.37 -21.69 12.00
CA THR A 81 13.98 -22.58 13.11
C THR A 81 12.87 -23.56 12.76
N VAL A 82 12.08 -23.28 11.72
CA VAL A 82 10.89 -24.08 11.36
C VAL A 82 10.98 -24.73 9.98
N CYS A 83 11.92 -24.31 9.14
CA CYS A 83 12.02 -24.79 7.76
C CYS A 83 13.11 -25.84 7.60
N ASN A 84 12.69 -27.10 7.55
CA ASN A 84 13.52 -28.23 7.11
C ASN A 84 13.33 -28.56 5.62
N LYS A 85 12.49 -27.80 4.90
CA LYS A 85 12.13 -27.94 3.48
C LYS A 85 11.92 -26.57 2.84
N GLN A 86 11.84 -26.52 1.51
CA GLN A 86 11.43 -25.31 0.81
C GLN A 86 9.98 -24.92 1.15
N ALA A 87 9.77 -23.67 1.57
CA ALA A 87 8.52 -23.11 2.04
C ALA A 87 7.80 -22.27 0.98
N VAL A 88 6.48 -22.18 1.09
CA VAL A 88 5.64 -21.21 0.38
C VAL A 88 5.57 -19.96 1.24
N VAL A 89 6.09 -18.84 0.74
CA VAL A 89 6.12 -17.56 1.44
C VAL A 89 5.06 -16.65 0.84
N ILE A 90 4.10 -16.22 1.65
CA ILE A 90 3.07 -15.24 1.29
C ILE A 90 3.27 -14.00 2.14
N THR A 91 3.31 -12.85 1.49
CA THR A 91 3.63 -11.59 2.16
C THR A 91 2.64 -10.49 1.80
N HIS A 92 2.47 -9.54 2.70
CA HIS A 92 1.64 -8.37 2.49
C HIS A 92 2.47 -7.09 2.61
N SER A 93 2.20 -6.11 1.74
CA SER A 93 2.75 -4.75 1.83
C SER A 93 4.28 -4.76 2.00
N MET A 94 4.83 -4.06 2.99
CA MET A 94 6.27 -4.04 3.32
C MET A 94 6.89 -5.44 3.51
N GLY A 95 6.11 -6.43 3.97
CA GLY A 95 6.58 -7.79 4.18
C GLY A 95 7.16 -8.44 2.92
N GLY A 96 6.70 -8.05 1.73
CA GLY A 96 7.27 -8.52 0.46
C GLY A 96 8.66 -7.95 0.17
N LEU A 97 8.96 -6.73 0.65
CA LEU A 97 10.31 -6.17 0.59
C LEU A 97 11.25 -6.86 1.58
N VAL A 98 10.76 -7.13 2.79
CA VAL A 98 11.46 -7.94 3.80
C VAL A 98 11.81 -9.32 3.22
N ALA A 99 10.85 -10.00 2.59
CA ALA A 99 11.08 -11.29 1.96
C ALA A 99 12.05 -11.22 0.78
N ARG A 100 11.97 -10.20 -0.07
CA ARG A 100 12.94 -10.01 -1.15
C ARG A 100 14.36 -9.81 -0.61
N GLN A 101 14.52 -9.00 0.43
CA GLN A 101 15.83 -8.82 1.07
C GLN A 101 16.33 -10.11 1.72
N TYR A 102 15.45 -10.86 2.39
CA TYR A 102 15.75 -12.20 2.89
C TYR A 102 16.25 -13.13 1.76
N MET A 103 15.60 -13.11 0.59
CA MET A 103 16.01 -13.92 -0.56
C MET A 103 17.38 -13.54 -1.13
N LEU A 104 17.84 -12.30 -0.94
CA LEU A 104 19.17 -11.85 -1.39
C LEU A 104 20.29 -12.19 -0.40
N ASN A 105 19.94 -12.50 0.86
CA ASN A 105 20.91 -12.93 1.86
C ASN A 105 21.34 -14.38 1.56
N LYS A 106 22.53 -14.55 0.99
CA LYS A 106 23.03 -15.81 0.35
C LYS A 106 23.08 -17.05 1.26
N GLN A 107 22.98 -16.89 2.59
CA GLN A 107 22.96 -18.02 3.52
C GLN A 107 21.55 -18.61 3.73
N THR A 108 20.49 -17.91 3.31
CA THR A 108 19.10 -18.20 3.76
C THR A 108 18.12 -18.46 2.61
N SER A 109 18.47 -18.06 1.39
CA SER A 109 17.61 -18.14 0.18
C SER A 109 17.15 -19.54 -0.24
N SER A 110 17.80 -20.59 0.25
CA SER A 110 17.60 -21.95 -0.22
C SER A 110 16.31 -22.60 0.32
N ALA A 111 15.64 -21.96 1.28
CA ALA A 111 14.44 -22.48 1.94
C ALA A 111 13.12 -22.03 1.28
N VAL A 112 13.10 -21.46 0.07
CA VAL A 112 11.85 -20.96 -0.56
C VAL A 112 11.49 -21.75 -1.82
N LYS A 113 10.25 -22.23 -1.88
CA LYS A 113 9.60 -22.85 -3.05
C LYS A 113 8.87 -21.78 -3.88
N ALA A 114 8.13 -20.91 -3.21
CA ALA A 114 7.39 -19.82 -3.86
C ALA A 114 7.41 -18.55 -3.01
N LEU A 115 7.58 -17.39 -3.64
CA LEU A 115 7.38 -16.08 -3.04
C LEU A 115 6.19 -15.40 -3.70
N ILE A 116 5.15 -15.15 -2.91
CA ILE A 116 3.91 -14.51 -3.30
C ILE A 116 3.78 -13.19 -2.54
N THR A 117 3.76 -12.07 -3.25
CA THR A 117 3.57 -10.74 -2.67
C THR A 117 2.16 -10.22 -2.94
N ILE A 118 1.58 -9.48 -1.99
CA ILE A 118 0.26 -8.85 -2.11
C ILE A 118 0.41 -7.39 -1.71
N GLY A 119 0.09 -6.46 -2.60
CA GLY A 119 0.17 -5.01 -2.31
C GLY A 119 1.58 -4.49 -2.01
N THR A 120 2.63 -5.23 -2.34
CA THR A 120 4.01 -4.87 -1.96
C THR A 120 4.55 -3.71 -2.81
N PRO A 121 5.09 -2.62 -2.23
CA PRO A 121 5.66 -1.51 -3.00
C PRO A 121 7.05 -1.85 -3.58
N HIS A 122 7.11 -2.73 -4.58
CA HIS A 122 8.38 -3.21 -5.17
C HIS A 122 9.24 -2.10 -5.79
N THR A 123 8.64 -1.00 -6.22
CA THR A 123 9.34 0.18 -6.73
C THR A 123 9.19 1.40 -5.82
N GLY A 124 8.79 1.18 -4.56
CA GLY A 124 8.52 2.21 -3.57
C GLY A 124 7.10 2.77 -3.61
N THR A 125 6.75 3.63 -2.65
CA THR A 125 5.44 4.33 -2.59
C THR A 125 5.61 5.82 -2.28
N GLY A 126 4.75 6.65 -2.89
CA GLY A 126 4.73 8.09 -2.64
C GLY A 126 4.37 8.43 -1.19
N LEU A 127 3.55 7.62 -0.50
CA LEU A 127 3.24 7.89 0.90
C LEU A 127 4.43 7.73 1.85
N ALA A 128 5.48 7.02 1.43
CA ALA A 128 6.75 6.92 2.13
C ALA A 128 7.77 7.99 1.69
N THR A 129 7.33 8.98 0.89
CA THR A 129 8.18 10.02 0.32
C THR A 129 7.75 11.40 0.85
N THR A 130 8.64 12.06 1.59
CA THR A 130 8.37 13.37 2.22
C THR A 130 7.89 14.44 1.24
N THR A 131 8.47 14.48 0.04
CA THR A 131 8.10 15.45 -1.00
C THR A 131 6.66 15.26 -1.48
N ASN A 132 6.15 14.02 -1.55
CA ASN A 132 4.76 13.74 -1.92
C ASN A 132 3.78 14.28 -0.87
N TRP A 133 4.09 14.10 0.41
CA TRP A 133 3.34 14.73 1.51
C TRP A 133 3.35 16.25 1.40
N ALA A 134 4.53 16.84 1.20
CA ALA A 134 4.65 18.29 1.05
C ALA A 134 3.82 18.82 -0.15
N ASN A 135 3.83 18.12 -1.29
CA ASN A 135 3.05 18.47 -2.47
C ASN A 135 1.53 18.38 -2.21
N PHE A 136 1.08 17.28 -1.61
CA PHE A 136 -0.32 17.07 -1.27
C PHE A 136 -0.84 18.14 -0.31
N ILE A 137 -0.12 18.38 0.79
CA ILE A 137 -0.52 19.39 1.78
C ILE A 137 -0.43 20.81 1.19
N SER A 138 0.54 21.08 0.32
CA SER A 138 0.62 22.37 -0.38
C SER A 138 -0.59 22.61 -1.28
N ALA A 139 -1.10 21.58 -1.94
CA ALA A 139 -2.35 21.67 -2.71
C ALA A 139 -3.54 21.98 -1.80
N ASP A 140 -3.65 21.32 -0.65
CA ASP A 140 -4.71 21.58 0.33
C ASP A 140 -4.64 23.01 0.90
N ILE A 141 -3.44 23.50 1.21
CA ILE A 141 -3.22 24.88 1.65
C ILE A 141 -3.64 25.88 0.56
N ALA A 142 -3.21 25.64 -0.68
CA ALA A 142 -3.56 26.50 -1.81
C ALA A 142 -5.08 26.54 -2.06
N ALA A 143 -5.77 25.42 -1.82
CA ALA A 143 -7.20 25.31 -2.04
C ALA A 143 -8.04 25.81 -0.84
N MET A 144 -7.61 25.57 0.40
CA MET A 144 -8.37 25.86 1.61
C MET A 144 -7.96 27.17 2.30
N ILE A 145 -6.68 27.49 2.37
CA ILE A 145 -6.16 28.59 3.21
C ILE A 145 -5.91 29.85 2.39
N LEU A 146 -5.36 29.68 1.19
CA LEU A 146 -4.95 30.81 0.36
C LEU A 146 -6.12 31.69 -0.11
N PRO A 147 -7.32 31.17 -0.50
CA PRO A 147 -8.41 32.04 -0.94
C PRO A 147 -8.87 33.01 0.15
N PRO A 148 -9.15 32.59 1.41
CA PRO A 148 -9.45 33.53 2.49
C PRO A 148 -8.29 34.45 2.86
N LEU A 149 -7.03 33.98 2.75
CA LEU A 149 -5.87 34.82 3.08
C LEU A 149 -5.76 36.01 2.13
N LEU A 150 -5.95 35.77 0.83
CA LEU A 150 -5.93 36.78 -0.21
C LEU A 150 -7.23 37.59 -0.31
N ASP A 151 -8.30 37.13 0.34
CA ASP A 151 -9.57 37.84 0.32
C ASP A 151 -9.46 39.19 1.06
N CYS A 152 -9.89 40.26 0.39
CA CYS A 152 -9.95 41.63 0.89
C CYS A 152 -11.39 42.18 0.94
N GLN A 153 -12.38 41.33 0.65
CA GLN A 153 -13.79 41.70 0.68
C GLN A 153 -14.31 41.76 2.13
N PRO A 154 -15.34 42.60 2.40
CA PRO A 154 -15.90 42.71 3.75
C PRO A 154 -16.53 41.41 4.26
N GLU A 155 -16.99 40.54 3.36
CA GLU A 155 -17.64 39.28 3.73
C GLU A 155 -16.66 38.18 4.18
N LYS A 156 -15.35 38.34 3.94
CA LYS A 156 -14.28 37.41 4.35
C LYS A 156 -14.45 36.87 5.76
N GLN A 157 -14.76 37.73 6.73
CA GLN A 157 -14.85 37.32 8.15
C GLN A 157 -15.96 36.28 8.38
N ALA A 158 -17.08 36.39 7.65
CA ALA A 158 -18.16 35.41 7.71
C ALA A 158 -17.70 34.07 7.11
N ILE A 159 -16.98 34.11 5.99
CA ILE A 159 -16.43 32.92 5.33
C ILE A 159 -15.46 32.20 6.27
N VAL A 160 -14.44 32.91 6.76
CA VAL A 160 -13.42 32.36 7.66
C VAL A 160 -14.06 31.75 8.90
N LYS A 161 -15.01 32.46 9.53
CA LYS A 161 -15.71 31.95 10.72
C LYS A 161 -16.45 30.64 10.43
N PHE A 162 -17.06 30.50 9.25
CA PHE A 162 -17.79 29.31 8.85
C PHE A 162 -16.86 28.12 8.59
N VAL A 163 -15.76 28.32 7.86
CA VAL A 163 -14.88 27.21 7.45
C VAL A 163 -13.78 26.85 8.45
N SER A 164 -13.53 27.68 9.46
CA SER A 164 -12.45 27.46 10.44
C SER A 164 -12.53 26.11 11.14
N SER A 165 -13.68 25.76 11.72
CA SER A 165 -13.82 24.48 12.44
C SER A 165 -13.76 23.28 11.49
N PRO A 166 -14.42 23.29 10.31
CA PRO A 166 -14.25 22.21 9.34
C PRO A 166 -12.81 21.98 8.87
N ILE A 167 -12.08 23.05 8.56
CA ILE A 167 -10.67 22.97 8.14
C ILE A 167 -9.79 22.40 9.26
N GLN A 168 -10.05 22.81 10.51
CA GLN A 168 -9.31 22.30 11.67
C GLN A 168 -9.52 20.79 11.86
N GLN A 169 -10.77 20.33 11.78
CA GLN A 169 -11.08 18.90 11.89
C GLN A 169 -10.48 18.09 10.74
N PHE A 170 -10.57 18.59 9.50
CA PHE A 170 -9.92 17.96 8.34
C PHE A 170 -8.40 17.81 8.56
N SER A 171 -7.75 18.88 8.98
CA SER A 171 -6.30 18.91 9.23
C SER A 171 -5.89 17.91 10.32
N GLN A 172 -6.71 17.78 11.37
CA GLN A 172 -6.51 16.78 12.42
C GLN A 172 -6.63 15.35 11.88
N SER A 173 -7.61 15.05 11.02
CA SER A 173 -7.73 13.73 10.39
C SER A 173 -6.54 13.38 9.49
N ILE A 174 -5.99 14.36 8.75
CA ILE A 174 -4.78 14.16 7.93
C ILE A 174 -3.55 13.89 8.81
N VAL A 175 -3.40 14.62 9.92
CA VAL A 175 -2.35 14.38 10.91
C VAL A 175 -2.51 12.98 11.51
N GLU A 176 -3.71 12.62 11.97
CA GLU A 176 -3.97 11.31 12.56
C GLU A 176 -3.69 10.16 11.56
N PHE A 177 -4.07 10.34 10.29
CA PHE A 177 -3.72 9.41 9.22
C PHE A 177 -2.20 9.24 9.08
N ALA A 178 -1.45 10.34 9.01
CA ALA A 178 0.01 10.31 8.92
C ALA A 178 0.63 9.60 10.14
N HIS A 179 0.20 9.94 11.35
CA HIS A 179 0.66 9.33 12.61
C HIS A 179 0.36 7.83 12.65
N LYS A 180 -0.89 7.43 12.40
CA LYS A 180 -1.33 6.03 12.53
C LYS A 180 -0.70 5.12 11.48
N PHE A 181 -0.56 5.61 10.26
CA PHE A 181 -0.08 4.79 9.15
C PHE A 181 1.46 4.82 9.03
N PHE A 182 2.10 5.98 9.26
CA PHE A 182 3.54 6.18 9.03
C PHE A 182 4.34 6.59 10.28
N ASN A 183 3.71 6.66 11.46
CA ASN A 183 4.38 6.95 12.73
C ASN A 183 5.23 8.24 12.72
N PHE A 184 4.71 9.31 12.10
CA PHE A 184 5.30 10.65 12.23
C PHE A 184 5.23 11.08 13.70
N SER A 185 6.33 11.38 14.41
CA SER A 185 6.22 11.83 15.82
C SER A 185 5.94 13.33 15.97
N ASP A 186 6.34 14.14 14.98
CA ASP A 186 6.35 15.62 15.10
C ASP A 186 5.52 16.32 14.01
N PHE A 187 4.72 15.56 13.26
CA PHE A 187 3.85 16.13 12.23
C PHE A 187 2.63 16.78 12.87
N SER A 188 2.54 18.10 12.76
CA SER A 188 1.38 18.90 13.17
C SER A 188 1.08 19.96 12.13
N ILE A 189 -0.21 20.16 11.85
CA ILE A 189 -0.69 21.22 10.96
C ILE A 189 -1.32 22.30 11.84
N SER A 190 -0.70 23.47 11.92
CA SER A 190 -1.27 24.63 12.61
C SER A 190 -2.24 25.36 11.68
N CYS A 191 -3.53 25.36 12.02
CA CYS A 191 -4.57 26.09 11.32
C CYS A 191 -4.68 27.55 11.80
N ASN A 192 -3.54 28.25 11.95
CA ASN A 192 -3.55 29.63 12.39
C ASN A 192 -3.64 30.56 11.16
N TRP A 193 -4.77 31.25 11.02
CA TRP A 193 -5.05 32.22 9.96
C TRP A 193 -4.10 33.45 9.93
N SER A 194 -3.22 33.57 10.93
CA SER A 194 -2.22 34.64 11.05
C SER A 194 -0.80 34.22 10.62
N VAL A 195 -0.60 32.98 10.18
CA VAL A 195 0.73 32.45 9.79
C VAL A 195 1.00 32.75 8.32
N SER A 196 2.25 33.12 7.99
CA SER A 196 2.63 33.38 6.60
C SER A 196 2.66 32.08 5.79
N LEU A 197 2.34 32.15 4.49
CA LEU A 197 2.37 30.98 3.59
C LEU A 197 3.77 30.32 3.57
N SER A 198 4.84 31.11 3.66
CA SER A 198 6.22 30.62 3.72
C SER A 198 6.52 29.85 5.00
N ASP A 199 5.97 30.26 6.14
CA ASP A 199 6.16 29.56 7.41
C ASP A 199 5.36 28.25 7.44
N LEU A 200 4.16 28.27 6.87
CA LEU A 200 3.31 27.08 6.76
C LEU A 200 3.94 26.04 5.84
N VAL A 201 4.46 26.44 4.68
CA VAL A 201 5.17 25.55 3.75
C VAL A 201 6.53 25.12 4.34
N GLY A 202 7.28 26.03 4.96
CA GLY A 202 8.57 25.75 5.57
C GLY A 202 8.49 24.71 6.70
N ALA A 203 7.48 24.80 7.56
CA ALA A 203 7.23 23.83 8.62
C ALA A 203 6.92 22.41 8.09
N LEU A 204 6.29 22.30 6.91
CA LEU A 204 6.01 21.00 6.29
C LEU A 204 7.28 20.32 5.80
N TYR A 205 8.20 21.07 5.16
CA TYR A 205 9.47 20.53 4.70
C TYR A 205 10.45 20.23 5.83
N SER A 206 10.36 20.93 6.97
CA SER A 206 11.25 20.69 8.12
C SER A 206 10.78 19.55 9.05
N ASN A 207 9.46 19.31 9.15
CA ASN A 207 8.88 18.38 10.13
C ASN A 207 8.40 17.04 9.54
N ALA A 208 8.43 16.89 8.21
CA ALA A 208 8.01 15.65 7.54
C ALA A 208 9.15 14.65 7.33
N VAL A 209 10.10 14.57 8.26
CA VAL A 209 11.13 13.52 8.27
C VAL A 209 10.54 12.29 8.94
N TYR A 210 10.58 11.15 8.25
CA TYR A 210 10.15 9.89 8.85
C TYR A 210 11.13 9.48 9.93
N ASN A 211 10.67 9.33 11.17
CA ASN A 211 11.52 8.82 12.25
C ASN A 211 11.67 7.29 12.23
N ASN A 212 11.28 6.65 11.13
CA ASN A 212 11.26 5.21 10.97
C ASN A 212 12.08 4.76 9.75
N PRO A 213 13.24 4.10 9.96
CA PRO A 213 14.15 3.73 8.88
C PRO A 213 13.54 2.83 7.80
N CYS A 214 12.59 1.94 8.12
CA CYS A 214 11.95 1.11 7.09
C CYS A 214 11.05 1.91 6.14
N ILE A 215 10.49 3.04 6.60
CA ILE A 215 9.67 3.89 5.74
C ILE A 215 10.56 4.60 4.72
N GLU A 216 11.71 5.12 5.14
CA GLU A 216 12.71 5.65 4.22
C GLU A 216 13.17 4.60 3.19
N ASP A 217 13.31 3.34 3.60
CA ASP A 217 13.65 2.25 2.69
C ASP A 217 12.53 2.00 1.67
N MET A 218 11.26 2.26 1.99
CA MET A 218 10.10 2.14 1.08
C MET A 218 9.87 3.35 0.17
N ALA A 219 10.58 4.46 0.40
CA ALA A 219 10.39 5.68 -0.36
C ALA A 219 10.69 5.48 -1.86
N LEU A 220 10.02 6.28 -2.70
CA LEU A 220 10.31 6.31 -4.13
C LEU A 220 11.78 6.70 -4.35
N GLY A 221 12.49 5.90 -5.14
CA GLY A 221 13.89 6.17 -5.46
C GLY A 221 14.88 5.96 -4.30
N SER A 222 14.47 5.32 -3.20
CA SER A 222 15.39 5.00 -2.10
C SER A 222 16.56 4.12 -2.60
N SER A 223 17.71 4.22 -1.93
CA SER A 223 18.86 3.36 -2.22
C SER A 223 18.52 1.88 -2.01
N PHE A 224 17.67 1.58 -1.03
CA PHE A 224 17.18 0.23 -0.74
C PHE A 224 16.32 -0.34 -1.87
N ILE A 225 15.30 0.39 -2.36
CA ILE A 225 14.49 -0.03 -3.52
C ILE A 225 15.38 -0.20 -4.76
N SER A 226 16.31 0.73 -4.98
CA SER A 226 17.26 0.66 -6.09
C SER A 226 18.13 -0.61 -6.00
N HIS A 227 18.63 -0.93 -4.80
CA HIS A 227 19.37 -2.17 -4.54
C HIS A 227 18.53 -3.42 -4.85
N LEU A 228 17.31 -3.50 -4.33
CA LEU A 228 16.41 -4.64 -4.59
C LEU A 228 16.09 -4.81 -6.08
N ASN A 229 15.92 -3.72 -6.82
CA ASN A 229 15.54 -3.76 -8.24
C ASN A 229 16.73 -3.93 -9.20
N SER A 230 17.96 -3.68 -8.72
CA SER A 230 19.19 -4.01 -9.44
C SER A 230 19.70 -5.43 -9.16
N SER A 231 19.19 -6.07 -8.10
CA SER A 231 19.64 -7.40 -7.67
C SER A 231 18.83 -8.51 -8.33
N THR A 232 19.52 -9.60 -8.68
CA THR A 232 18.88 -10.81 -9.22
C THR A 232 18.48 -11.75 -8.08
N LEU A 233 17.21 -12.13 -8.03
CA LEU A 233 16.69 -13.12 -7.08
C LEU A 233 17.22 -14.53 -7.41
N PRO A 234 17.21 -15.46 -6.44
CA PRO A 234 17.65 -16.84 -6.67
C PRO A 234 16.80 -17.59 -7.71
N ALA A 235 17.45 -18.40 -8.55
CA ALA A 235 16.75 -19.21 -9.55
C ALA A 235 16.14 -20.49 -8.95
N THR A 236 16.87 -21.11 -8.03
CA THR A 236 16.61 -22.44 -7.47
C THR A 236 16.78 -22.40 -5.95
N GLY A 237 15.97 -23.16 -5.22
CA GLY A 237 16.21 -23.37 -3.78
C GLY A 237 17.07 -24.61 -3.51
N ILE A 238 17.10 -25.06 -2.24
CA ILE A 238 18.04 -26.06 -1.73
C ILE A 238 17.88 -27.43 -2.38
N GLU A 239 16.67 -27.76 -2.84
CA GLU A 239 16.39 -29.03 -3.53
C GLU A 239 16.75 -28.98 -5.02
N GLY A 240 17.34 -27.88 -5.51
CA GLY A 240 17.65 -27.68 -6.93
C GLY A 240 16.44 -27.38 -7.81
N LYS A 241 15.25 -27.30 -7.23
CA LYS A 241 13.99 -26.95 -7.94
C LYS A 241 13.90 -25.44 -8.15
N SER A 242 13.35 -25.05 -9.31
CA SER A 242 13.05 -23.65 -9.63
C SER A 242 12.13 -23.01 -8.58
N ILE A 243 12.41 -21.76 -8.23
CA ILE A 243 11.57 -20.95 -7.34
C ILE A 243 10.47 -20.28 -8.16
N TYR A 244 9.25 -20.22 -7.61
CA TYR A 244 8.13 -19.51 -8.18
C TYR A 244 8.01 -18.11 -7.59
N TYR A 245 7.81 -17.11 -8.43
CA TYR A 245 7.63 -15.72 -8.04
C TYR A 245 6.32 -15.20 -8.61
N GLY A 246 5.45 -14.66 -7.76
CA GLY A 246 4.19 -14.04 -8.19
C GLY A 246 3.83 -12.86 -7.30
N SER A 247 3.04 -11.95 -7.85
CA SER A 247 2.52 -10.81 -7.11
C SER A 247 1.02 -10.61 -7.39
N ILE A 248 0.30 -10.13 -6.41
CA ILE A 248 -1.10 -9.74 -6.48
C ILE A 248 -1.18 -8.23 -6.26
N TYR A 249 -1.97 -7.54 -7.08
CA TYR A 249 -2.15 -6.09 -6.96
C TYR A 249 -3.64 -5.70 -6.87
N GLY A 250 -3.97 -4.87 -5.89
CA GLY A 250 -5.26 -4.24 -5.72
C GLY A 250 -5.43 -2.97 -6.56
N THR A 251 -6.67 -2.65 -6.92
CA THR A 251 -7.02 -1.42 -7.66
C THR A 251 -8.17 -0.64 -7.03
N LYS A 252 -8.72 -1.12 -5.90
CA LYS A 252 -9.80 -0.44 -5.20
C LYS A 252 -9.22 0.76 -4.46
N ASN A 253 -9.43 1.92 -5.06
CA ASN A 253 -8.85 3.18 -4.64
C ASN A 253 -9.95 4.13 -4.17
N ASP A 254 -10.18 4.18 -2.85
CA ASP A 254 -11.08 5.15 -2.24
C ASP A 254 -10.42 5.69 -0.97
N LEU A 255 -9.98 6.96 -1.06
CA LEU A 255 -9.38 7.69 0.05
C LEU A 255 -10.29 7.72 1.27
N PHE A 256 -11.59 7.96 1.10
CA PHE A 256 -12.50 8.15 2.22
C PHE A 256 -12.87 6.83 2.88
N THR A 257 -13.01 5.77 2.08
CA THR A 257 -13.16 4.41 2.62
C THR A 257 -11.89 4.02 3.39
N LEU A 258 -10.69 4.26 2.84
CA LEU A 258 -9.42 4.02 3.55
C LEU A 258 -9.36 4.79 4.88
N LEU A 259 -9.69 6.08 4.86
CA LEU A 259 -9.69 6.92 6.06
C LEU A 259 -10.72 6.43 7.08
N GLN A 260 -11.91 6.03 6.66
CA GLN A 260 -12.93 5.46 7.55
C GLN A 260 -12.46 4.14 8.18
N GLU A 261 -11.87 3.24 7.39
CA GLU A 261 -11.35 1.96 7.89
C GLU A 261 -10.20 2.16 8.88
N LEU A 262 -9.32 3.14 8.63
CA LEU A 262 -8.18 3.43 9.49
C LEU A 262 -8.55 4.23 10.73
N LEU A 263 -9.37 5.26 10.60
CA LEU A 263 -9.61 6.28 11.63
C LEU A 263 -11.01 6.18 12.26
N GLY A 264 -11.85 5.27 11.80
CA GLY A 264 -13.22 5.12 12.30
C GLY A 264 -14.05 6.39 12.06
N GLU A 265 -14.69 6.89 13.12
CA GLU A 265 -15.53 8.09 13.06
C GLU A 265 -14.75 9.33 12.58
N ASN A 266 -13.48 9.48 13.00
CA ASN A 266 -12.61 10.58 12.57
C ASN A 266 -12.30 10.56 11.07
N GLY A 267 -12.33 9.38 10.45
CA GLY A 267 -12.18 9.21 9.01
C GLY A 267 -13.49 9.40 8.24
N ALA A 268 -14.60 8.92 8.81
CA ALA A 268 -15.93 9.02 8.22
C ALA A 268 -16.38 10.49 8.02
N VAL A 269 -15.93 11.41 8.87
CA VAL A 269 -16.28 12.83 8.77
C VAL A 269 -15.49 13.59 7.70
N VAL A 270 -14.40 13.04 7.16
CA VAL A 270 -13.51 13.78 6.22
C VAL A 270 -14.25 14.20 4.95
N SER A 271 -14.93 13.29 4.28
CA SER A 271 -15.68 13.61 3.05
C SER A 271 -16.80 14.64 3.29
N PRO A 272 -17.65 14.50 4.34
CA PRO A 272 -18.59 15.54 4.74
C PRO A 272 -17.96 16.92 5.00
N LEU A 273 -16.85 16.98 5.73
CA LEU A 273 -16.15 18.24 6.05
C LEU A 273 -15.67 18.94 4.78
N LEU A 274 -15.07 18.20 3.86
CA LEU A 274 -14.66 18.69 2.55
C LEU A 274 -15.85 19.22 1.74
N GLY A 275 -16.99 18.52 1.78
CA GLY A 275 -18.23 18.96 1.15
C GLY A 275 -18.75 20.29 1.71
N VAL A 276 -18.67 20.48 3.03
CA VAL A 276 -19.05 21.74 3.70
C VAL A 276 -18.15 22.90 3.27
N ILE A 277 -16.83 22.71 3.29
CA ILE A 277 -15.86 23.73 2.88
C ILE A 277 -16.06 24.06 1.38
N GLY A 278 -16.12 23.03 0.53
CA GLY A 278 -16.29 23.18 -0.91
C GLY A 278 -17.57 23.91 -1.29
N SER A 279 -18.69 23.58 -0.64
CA SER A 279 -19.99 24.24 -0.90
C SER A 279 -19.97 25.70 -0.45
N CYS A 280 -19.35 25.99 0.71
CA CYS A 280 -19.18 27.37 1.19
C CYS A 280 -18.38 28.20 0.18
N TYR A 281 -17.27 27.65 -0.31
CA TYR A 281 -16.37 28.32 -1.25
C TYR A 281 -17.02 28.52 -2.61
N ALA A 282 -17.73 27.52 -3.14
CA ALA A 282 -18.48 27.66 -4.37
C ALA A 282 -19.57 28.74 -4.27
N GLY A 283 -20.31 28.78 -3.15
CA GLY A 283 -21.38 29.76 -2.93
C GLY A 283 -20.86 31.20 -2.84
N TRP A 284 -19.89 31.44 -1.96
CA TRP A 284 -19.28 32.78 -1.82
C TRP A 284 -18.50 33.19 -3.07
N GLY A 285 -17.82 32.25 -3.72
CA GLY A 285 -17.10 32.50 -4.96
C GLY A 285 -18.04 32.93 -6.09
N ALA A 286 -19.14 32.22 -6.28
CA ALA A 286 -20.18 32.60 -7.26
C ALA A 286 -20.79 33.97 -6.94
N TYR A 287 -21.08 34.23 -5.66
CA TYR A 287 -21.58 35.53 -5.22
C TYR A 287 -20.59 36.67 -5.53
N TYR A 288 -19.31 36.50 -5.25
CA TYR A 288 -18.26 37.47 -5.57
C TYR A 288 -18.13 37.71 -7.07
N VAL A 289 -18.13 36.66 -7.90
CA VAL A 289 -18.09 36.81 -9.37
C VAL A 289 -19.31 37.59 -9.87
N ALA A 290 -20.51 37.25 -9.38
CA ALA A 290 -21.75 37.90 -9.79
C ALA A 290 -21.83 39.37 -9.37
N THR A 291 -21.28 39.72 -8.20
CA THR A 291 -21.32 41.08 -7.65
C THR A 291 -20.09 41.94 -7.99
N GLY A 292 -18.99 41.33 -8.43
CA GLY A 292 -17.79 42.05 -8.86
C GLY A 292 -17.93 42.64 -10.26
N GLY A 293 -18.51 41.85 -11.19
CA GLY A 293 -18.68 42.26 -12.59
C GLY A 293 -17.35 42.66 -13.27
N TRP A 294 -17.45 43.43 -14.36
CA TRP A 294 -16.30 43.89 -15.15
C TRP A 294 -15.47 44.98 -14.46
N TRP A 295 -16.03 45.65 -13.46
CA TRP A 295 -15.46 46.87 -12.87
C TRP A 295 -14.77 46.64 -11.52
N ASN A 296 -15.07 45.53 -10.83
CA ASN A 296 -14.40 45.13 -9.60
C ASN A 296 -13.68 43.78 -9.82
N TRP A 297 -12.63 43.84 -10.64
CA TRP A 297 -11.83 42.66 -11.01
C TRP A 297 -11.21 41.97 -9.79
N VAL A 298 -10.87 42.71 -8.73
CA VAL A 298 -10.33 42.13 -7.48
C VAL A 298 -11.35 41.21 -6.82
N ARG A 299 -12.62 41.65 -6.69
CA ARG A 299 -13.70 40.82 -6.14
C ARG A 299 -13.97 39.60 -7.02
N THR A 300 -13.99 39.79 -8.34
CA THR A 300 -14.14 38.68 -9.29
C THR A 300 -12.99 37.67 -9.16
N LEU A 301 -11.74 38.12 -9.01
CA LEU A 301 -10.58 37.23 -8.80
C LEU A 301 -10.67 36.48 -7.48
N ASN A 302 -11.03 37.14 -6.37
CA ASN A 302 -11.25 36.46 -5.09
C ASN A 302 -12.35 35.38 -5.26
N GLY A 303 -13.41 35.70 -6.00
CA GLY A 303 -14.49 34.75 -6.28
C GLY A 303 -14.04 33.52 -7.07
N LEU A 304 -13.22 33.72 -8.11
CA LEU A 304 -12.63 32.62 -8.88
C LEU A 304 -11.67 31.78 -8.04
N ALA A 305 -10.88 32.39 -7.15
CA ALA A 305 -10.00 31.68 -6.24
C ALA A 305 -10.79 30.78 -5.28
N TYR A 306 -11.91 31.28 -4.74
CA TYR A 306 -12.82 30.46 -3.93
C TYR A 306 -13.43 29.31 -4.73
N ILE A 307 -13.94 29.55 -5.95
CA ILE A 307 -14.51 28.48 -6.80
C ILE A 307 -13.44 27.40 -7.09
N ALA A 308 -12.22 27.81 -7.45
CA ALA A 308 -11.13 26.89 -7.73
C ALA A 308 -10.76 26.06 -6.49
N GLY A 309 -10.59 26.71 -5.34
CA GLY A 309 -10.32 26.04 -4.07
C GLY A 309 -11.43 25.06 -3.69
N GLY A 310 -12.69 25.49 -3.81
CA GLY A 310 -13.86 24.66 -3.54
C GLY A 310 -13.99 23.45 -4.47
N ALA A 311 -13.59 23.59 -5.74
CA ALA A 311 -13.56 22.48 -6.70
C ALA A 311 -12.46 21.47 -6.37
N ILE A 312 -11.24 21.92 -6.03
CA ILE A 312 -10.12 21.04 -5.70
C ILE A 312 -10.45 20.14 -4.49
N ILE A 313 -11.02 20.74 -3.44
CA ILE A 313 -11.34 20.01 -2.21
C ILE A 313 -12.64 19.21 -2.28
N PHE A 314 -13.40 19.33 -3.37
CA PHE A 314 -14.63 18.55 -3.53
C PHE A 314 -14.28 17.06 -3.53
N PRO A 315 -14.97 16.20 -2.74
CA PRO A 315 -14.44 14.88 -2.38
C PRO A 315 -13.93 14.01 -3.55
N PRO A 316 -14.65 13.86 -4.68
CA PRO A 316 -14.14 13.11 -5.83
C PRO A 316 -12.84 13.68 -6.42
N ILE A 317 -12.71 15.00 -6.48
CA ILE A 317 -11.50 15.67 -6.99
C ILE A 317 -10.38 15.55 -5.97
N GLN A 318 -10.67 15.71 -4.68
CA GLN A 318 -9.69 15.55 -3.61
C GLN A 318 -9.09 14.13 -3.57
N SER A 319 -9.90 13.10 -3.83
CA SER A 319 -9.39 11.73 -3.97
C SER A 319 -8.42 11.60 -5.14
N ASN A 320 -8.66 12.28 -6.27
CA ASN A 320 -7.70 12.32 -7.38
C ASN A 320 -6.41 13.08 -7.01
N VAL A 321 -6.53 14.20 -6.29
CA VAL A 321 -5.39 14.98 -5.81
C VAL A 321 -4.52 14.15 -4.87
N TYR A 322 -5.13 13.45 -3.91
CA TYR A 322 -4.44 12.49 -3.04
C TYR A 322 -3.69 11.43 -3.84
N ASN A 323 -4.34 10.81 -4.81
CA ASN A 323 -3.73 9.76 -5.61
C ASN A 323 -2.55 10.26 -6.45
N GLN A 324 -2.71 11.39 -7.14
CA GLN A 324 -1.66 11.94 -7.97
C GLN A 324 -0.48 12.46 -7.14
N LEU A 325 -0.76 13.26 -6.10
CA LEU A 325 0.30 13.97 -5.37
C LEU A 325 0.89 13.15 -4.24
N LEU A 326 0.06 12.39 -3.50
CA LEU A 326 0.51 11.65 -2.34
C LEU A 326 0.90 10.21 -2.68
N VAL A 327 0.01 9.44 -3.31
CA VAL A 327 0.33 8.05 -3.71
C VAL A 327 1.35 8.02 -4.85
N GLY A 328 1.27 9.00 -5.76
CA GLY A 328 2.12 9.11 -6.95
C GLY A 328 1.56 8.39 -8.17
N SER A 329 0.26 8.03 -8.17
CA SER A 329 -0.42 7.33 -9.28
C SER A 329 -1.93 7.45 -9.16
N LEU A 330 -2.63 7.55 -10.30
CA LEU A 330 -4.09 7.47 -10.35
C LEU A 330 -4.62 6.04 -10.14
N GLU A 331 -3.80 5.04 -10.45
CA GLU A 331 -4.12 3.64 -10.23
C GLU A 331 -3.34 3.13 -9.00
N SER A 332 -4.05 2.74 -7.94
CA SER A 332 -3.49 2.27 -6.68
C SER A 332 -4.51 1.40 -5.92
N ASP A 333 -4.08 0.81 -4.81
CA ASP A 333 -4.93 0.18 -3.80
C ASP A 333 -5.26 1.16 -2.63
N ALA A 334 -5.18 2.47 -2.93
CA ALA A 334 -5.15 3.62 -2.02
C ALA A 334 -3.82 3.84 -1.25
N VAL A 335 -2.85 2.94 -1.28
CA VAL A 335 -1.56 3.10 -0.56
C VAL A 335 -0.34 2.91 -1.48
N VAL A 336 -0.42 2.00 -2.43
CA VAL A 336 0.68 1.60 -3.30
C VAL A 336 0.21 1.71 -4.75
N PRO A 337 0.96 2.43 -5.62
CA PRO A 337 0.68 2.44 -7.05
C PRO A 337 0.60 1.03 -7.65
N VAL A 338 -0.36 0.77 -8.53
CA VAL A 338 -0.53 -0.53 -9.21
C VAL A 338 0.78 -0.99 -9.88
N GLY A 339 1.52 -0.06 -10.50
CA GLY A 339 2.82 -0.36 -11.11
C GLY A 339 3.87 -0.85 -10.09
N SER A 340 3.85 -0.31 -8.87
CA SER A 340 4.77 -0.68 -7.79
C SER A 340 4.39 -2.00 -7.12
N GLN A 341 3.10 -2.36 -7.10
CA GLN A 341 2.60 -3.63 -6.58
C GLN A 341 3.06 -4.86 -7.40
N LYS A 342 3.45 -4.66 -8.66
CA LYS A 342 3.88 -5.72 -9.58
C LYS A 342 5.35 -6.06 -9.34
N LEU A 343 5.65 -7.33 -9.03
CA LEU A 343 7.03 -7.78 -8.89
C LEU A 343 7.80 -7.58 -10.22
N PRO A 344 8.91 -6.84 -10.26
CA PRO A 344 9.61 -6.56 -11.52
C PRO A 344 10.14 -7.83 -12.19
N ARG A 345 9.79 -8.06 -13.46
CA ARG A 345 10.25 -9.24 -14.21
C ARG A 345 11.78 -9.35 -14.26
N GLY A 346 12.47 -8.21 -14.35
CA GLY A 346 13.92 -8.10 -14.47
C GLY A 346 14.70 -8.61 -13.26
N VAL A 347 14.08 -8.72 -12.08
CA VAL A 347 14.74 -9.28 -10.90
C VAL A 347 14.65 -10.80 -10.82
N VAL A 348 13.81 -11.43 -11.66
CA VAL A 348 13.60 -12.88 -11.65
C VAL A 348 14.41 -13.53 -12.78
N PRO A 349 15.43 -14.36 -12.46
CA PRO A 349 16.30 -14.98 -13.46
C PRO A 349 15.56 -16.03 -14.31
N SER A 350 16.14 -16.41 -15.45
CA SER A 350 15.57 -17.40 -16.37
C SER A 350 15.40 -18.81 -15.80
N GLY A 351 16.18 -19.17 -14.76
CA GLY A 351 16.05 -20.46 -14.08
C GLY A 351 14.92 -20.53 -13.04
N ALA A 352 14.30 -19.40 -12.71
CA ALA A 352 13.10 -19.33 -11.87
C ALA A 352 11.83 -19.24 -12.72
N GLN A 353 10.69 -19.49 -12.08
CA GLN A 353 9.37 -19.37 -12.69
C GLN A 353 8.73 -18.04 -12.29
N TYR A 354 8.56 -17.14 -13.27
CA TYR A 354 7.80 -15.90 -13.07
C TYR A 354 6.35 -16.13 -13.44
N ILE A 355 5.44 -15.86 -12.50
CA ILE A 355 4.01 -15.89 -12.70
C ILE A 355 3.55 -14.44 -12.89
N GLU A 356 2.93 -14.15 -14.03
CA GLU A 356 2.43 -12.82 -14.35
C GLU A 356 1.56 -12.25 -13.22
N PRO A 357 1.75 -10.97 -12.83
CA PRO A 357 1.00 -10.34 -11.75
C PRO A 357 -0.50 -10.48 -11.90
N ARG A 358 -1.19 -10.68 -10.78
CA ARG A 358 -2.63 -10.94 -10.75
C ARG A 358 -3.38 -9.80 -10.12
N GLU A 359 -4.41 -9.33 -10.79
CA GLU A 359 -5.27 -8.25 -10.30
C GLU A 359 -6.24 -8.75 -9.22
N ALA A 360 -6.55 -7.89 -8.26
CA ALA A 360 -7.61 -8.05 -7.27
C ALA A 360 -8.42 -6.74 -7.18
N PRO A 361 -9.33 -6.47 -8.14
CA PRO A 361 -9.95 -5.15 -8.26
C PRO A 361 -10.98 -4.84 -7.17
N ASP A 362 -11.34 -5.83 -6.34
CA ASP A 362 -12.28 -5.70 -5.23
C ASP A 362 -11.60 -5.45 -3.88
N ALA A 363 -10.26 -5.40 -3.83
CA ALA A 363 -9.49 -5.22 -2.60
C ALA A 363 -8.73 -3.88 -2.60
N ASN A 364 -8.87 -3.13 -1.50
CA ASN A 364 -7.96 -2.06 -1.13
C ASN A 364 -6.78 -2.63 -0.31
N HIS A 365 -5.78 -1.80 0.03
CA HIS A 365 -4.58 -2.25 0.73
C HIS A 365 -4.83 -2.95 2.08
N LEU A 366 -5.93 -2.62 2.79
CA LEU A 366 -6.27 -3.20 4.09
C LEU A 366 -7.07 -4.50 3.97
N GLU A 367 -7.77 -4.70 2.86
CA GLU A 367 -8.57 -5.88 2.58
C GLU A 367 -7.74 -7.05 2.02
N GLU A 368 -6.51 -6.79 1.58
CA GLU A 368 -5.60 -7.79 1.00
C GLU A 368 -5.24 -8.95 1.94
N THR A 369 -5.20 -8.72 3.26
CA THR A 369 -4.95 -9.76 4.27
C THR A 369 -6.22 -10.47 4.76
N ARG A 370 -7.40 -9.90 4.45
CA ARG A 370 -8.73 -10.47 4.67
C ARG A 370 -9.34 -10.80 3.30
N PRO A 371 -8.82 -11.84 2.64
CA PRO A 371 -8.85 -11.96 1.19
C PRO A 371 -10.28 -11.89 0.65
N THR A 372 -10.53 -10.90 -0.21
CA THR A 372 -11.73 -10.78 -1.04
C THR A 372 -11.80 -11.91 -2.06
N GLU A 373 -12.91 -12.03 -2.80
CA GLU A 373 -13.07 -13.09 -3.80
C GLU A 373 -12.01 -13.03 -4.91
N GLN A 374 -11.59 -11.83 -5.36
CA GLN A 374 -10.53 -11.76 -6.37
C GLN A 374 -9.14 -12.00 -5.77
N VAL A 375 -8.87 -11.59 -4.53
CA VAL A 375 -7.62 -11.96 -3.85
C VAL A 375 -7.51 -13.48 -3.74
N LYS A 376 -8.59 -14.18 -3.34
CA LYS A 376 -8.62 -15.66 -3.29
C LYS A 376 -8.34 -16.29 -4.64
N ARG A 377 -9.03 -15.85 -5.70
CA ARG A 377 -8.83 -16.36 -7.07
C ARG A 377 -7.39 -16.19 -7.53
N SER A 378 -6.81 -15.02 -7.28
CA SER A 378 -5.43 -14.70 -7.64
C SER A 378 -4.42 -15.54 -6.85
N LEU A 379 -4.64 -15.74 -5.55
CA LEU A 379 -3.83 -16.64 -4.71
C LEU A 379 -3.87 -18.07 -5.22
N TYR A 380 -5.06 -18.62 -5.44
CA TYR A 380 -5.21 -20.00 -5.89
C TYR A 380 -4.51 -20.25 -7.22
N TYR A 381 -4.64 -19.32 -8.17
CA TYR A 381 -3.96 -19.41 -9.45
C TYR A 381 -2.42 -19.48 -9.29
N ILE A 382 -1.86 -18.66 -8.41
CA ILE A 382 -0.41 -18.66 -8.14
C ILE A 382 0.01 -19.95 -7.42
N LEU A 383 -0.76 -20.40 -6.41
CA LEU A 383 -0.47 -21.62 -5.65
C LEU A 383 -0.54 -22.89 -6.52
N GLU A 384 -1.52 -22.98 -7.44
CA GLU A 384 -1.61 -24.06 -8.41
C GLU A 384 -0.39 -24.08 -9.36
N ARG A 385 0.01 -22.92 -9.88
CA ARG A 385 1.21 -22.78 -10.72
C ARG A 385 2.48 -23.14 -9.98
N ALA A 386 2.56 -22.80 -8.69
CA ALA A 386 3.65 -23.16 -7.79
C ALA A 386 3.59 -24.63 -7.34
N GLN A 387 2.65 -25.44 -7.86
CA GLN A 387 2.53 -26.87 -7.57
C GLN A 387 2.37 -27.13 -6.07
N VAL A 388 1.58 -26.31 -5.39
CA VAL A 388 1.20 -26.56 -3.99
C VAL A 388 0.08 -27.61 -3.99
N PRO A 389 0.23 -28.74 -3.26
CA PRO A 389 -0.77 -29.81 -3.27
C PRO A 389 -2.09 -29.34 -2.65
N LYS A 390 -3.22 -29.69 -3.29
CA LYS A 390 -4.56 -29.46 -2.74
C LYS A 390 -4.92 -30.51 -1.71
N LYS A 391 -5.85 -30.17 -0.80
CA LYS A 391 -6.37 -31.07 0.24
C LYS A 391 -7.09 -32.28 -0.32
#